data_AF-A0A9Q1RUM1-F1
#
_entry.id   AF-A0A9Q1RUM1-F1
#
_cell.length_a   1.000
_cell.length_b   1.000
_cell.length_c   1.000
_cell.angle_alpha   90.00
_cell.angle_beta   90.00
_cell.angle_gamma   90.00
#
_symmetry.space_group_name_H-M   'P 1'
#
loop_
_entity.id
_entity.type
_entity.pdbx_description
1 polymer ?
#
loop_
_entity_poly.entity_id
_entity_poly.type
_entity_poly.pdbx_seq_one_letter_code
_entity_poly.pdbx_strand_id
1 'polypeptide(L)'
;MREMVRLMVESTSKMIKLWDDETRNSEGKLEVKVEDDLKSLSADIISRACFGSSYAHGEQIFLKLQTLQMVMSKVPTGVPGLRHIPSKHNREIWRLDKEIKAMILKIVRARRNLTYEKDLLQLILDAAKSYEESDCDQLPADISAETFIVDNCKTSWCLMLLAAYPEWQARGRAEVLDVCGSELPNDAILRRMKVLTMIIHETLCLYPPVAFVVREALQDISFKRIEILKGTNIEIPIPILHQQPEL
;
A
#
# COMPACT_ATOMS: atom_id res chain seq x y z
N MET A 1 17.21 1.08 -0.46
CA MET A 1 16.70 0.26 0.66
C MET A 1 17.07 0.86 2.03
N ARG A 2 18.34 1.14 2.35
CA ARG A 2 18.74 1.79 3.62
C ARG A 2 18.00 3.09 3.93
N GLU A 3 17.90 3.98 2.93
CA GLU A 3 17.18 5.25 3.08
C GLU A 3 15.69 5.07 3.41
N MET A 4 15.06 4.05 2.82
CA MET A 4 13.64 3.74 3.06
C MET A 4 13.40 3.24 4.48
N VAL A 5 14.29 2.38 5.00
CA VAL A 5 14.21 1.92 6.39
C VAL A 5 14.36 3.08 7.37
N ARG A 6 15.27 4.03 7.09
CA ARG A 6 15.44 5.24 7.92
C ARG A 6 14.16 6.07 7.97
N LEU A 7 13.53 6.31 6.83
CA LEU A 7 12.26 7.04 6.74
C LEU A 7 11.15 6.32 7.51
N MET A 8 11.03 5.00 7.35
CA MET A 8 10.06 4.18 8.09
C MET A 8 10.25 4.29 9.61
N VAL A 9 11.50 4.21 10.09
CA VAL A 9 11.81 4.34 11.51
C VAL A 9 11.49 5.74 12.02
N GLU A 10 11.82 6.80 11.28
CA GLU A 10 11.52 8.18 11.68
C GLU A 10 10.01 8.42 11.80
N SER A 11 9.24 8.03 10.79
CA SER A 11 7.77 8.17 10.78
C SER A 11 7.12 7.34 11.88
N THR A 12 7.52 6.08 12.05
CA THR A 12 6.97 5.18 13.09
C THR A 12 7.30 5.70 14.48
N SER A 13 8.51 6.23 14.67
CA SER A 13 8.93 6.81 15.97
C SER A 13 8.10 8.02 16.36
N LYS A 14 7.59 8.82 15.39
CA LYS A 14 6.68 9.94 15.68
C LYS A 14 5.33 9.43 16.19
N MET A 15 4.76 8.42 15.53
CA MET A 15 3.50 7.80 15.95
C MET A 15 3.62 7.18 17.34
N ILE A 16 4.69 6.41 17.61
CA ILE A 16 4.91 5.79 18.93
C ILE A 16 5.04 6.86 20.03
N LYS A 17 5.75 7.96 19.78
CA LYS A 17 5.85 9.06 20.75
C LYS A 17 4.49 9.69 21.08
N LEU A 18 3.63 9.85 20.09
CA LEU A 18 2.27 10.35 20.33
C LEU A 18 1.48 9.39 21.22
N TRP A 19 1.53 8.08 20.95
CA TRP A 19 0.89 7.08 21.80
C TRP A 19 1.48 7.04 23.23
N ASP A 20 2.80 7.20 23.38
CA ASP A 20 3.46 7.27 24.68
C ASP A 20 3.01 8.51 25.47
N ASP A 21 2.91 9.67 24.82
CA ASP A 21 2.46 10.92 25.44
C ASP A 21 0.98 10.83 25.86
N GLU A 22 0.11 10.27 25.00
CA GLU A 22 -1.30 10.01 25.34
C GLU A 22 -1.46 9.03 26.50
N THR A 23 -0.61 7.99 26.54
CA THR A 23 -0.62 7.00 27.63
C THR A 23 -0.19 7.63 28.96
N ARG A 24 0.80 8.52 28.94
CA ARG A 24 1.27 9.22 30.15
C ARG A 24 0.26 10.23 30.70
N ASN A 25 -0.50 10.86 29.82
CA ASN A 25 -1.50 11.86 30.19
C ASN A 25 -2.85 11.25 30.61
N SER A 26 -3.05 9.95 30.38
CA SER A 26 -4.29 9.26 30.69
C SER A 26 -4.19 8.55 32.04
N GLU A 27 -5.10 8.87 32.98
CA GLU A 27 -5.24 8.12 34.23
C GLU A 27 -6.02 6.81 33.98
N GLY A 28 -5.31 5.75 33.59
CA GLY A 28 -5.88 4.40 33.49
C GLY A 28 -5.67 3.71 32.14
N LYS A 29 -6.69 3.01 31.64
CA LYS A 29 -6.64 2.30 30.36
C LYS A 29 -6.91 3.27 29.22
N LEU A 30 -5.98 3.38 28.27
CA LEU A 30 -6.14 4.13 27.03
C LEU A 30 -6.68 3.22 25.93
N GLU A 31 -7.76 3.63 25.29
CA GLU A 31 -8.25 3.01 24.06
C GLU A 31 -7.67 3.75 22.85
N VAL A 32 -6.87 3.05 22.05
CA VAL A 32 -6.21 3.63 20.86
C VAL A 32 -6.88 3.12 19.60
N LYS A 33 -7.30 4.03 18.71
CA LYS A 33 -7.85 3.67 17.40
C LYS A 33 -6.71 3.50 16.37
N VAL A 34 -6.14 2.30 16.38
CA VAL A 34 -4.92 1.97 15.61
C VAL A 34 -5.08 2.11 14.09
N GLU A 35 -6.28 1.91 13.53
CA GLU A 35 -6.48 1.92 12.07
C GLU A 35 -6.19 3.27 11.43
N ASP A 36 -6.64 4.37 12.04
CA ASP A 36 -6.46 5.71 11.48
C ASP A 36 -4.98 6.15 11.59
N ASP A 37 -4.33 5.82 12.70
CA ASP A 37 -2.92 6.09 12.92
C ASP A 37 -2.03 5.33 11.94
N LEU A 38 -2.33 4.05 11.69
CA LEU A 38 -1.61 3.26 10.69
C LEU A 38 -1.80 3.82 9.28
N LYS A 39 -3.04 4.23 8.93
CA LYS A 39 -3.31 4.88 7.63
C LYS A 39 -2.48 6.15 7.46
N SER A 40 -2.41 6.99 8.49
CA SER A 40 -1.57 8.20 8.48
C SER A 40 -0.09 7.86 8.40
N LEU A 41 0.38 6.86 9.17
CA LEU A 41 1.77 6.40 9.15
C LEU A 41 2.21 5.96 7.75
N SER A 42 1.44 5.10 7.08
CA SER A 42 1.82 4.66 5.73
C SER A 42 1.67 5.77 4.71
N ALA A 43 0.71 6.68 4.89
CA ALA A 43 0.60 7.86 4.04
C ALA A 43 1.88 8.70 4.12
N ASP A 44 2.40 8.97 5.32
CA ASP A 44 3.65 9.70 5.54
C ASP A 44 4.85 8.95 4.95
N ILE A 45 4.99 7.65 5.21
CA ILE A 45 6.10 6.82 4.71
C ILE A 45 6.13 6.78 3.18
N ILE A 46 5.00 6.47 2.54
CA ILE A 46 4.91 6.39 1.07
C ILE A 46 5.14 7.77 0.48
N SER A 47 4.62 8.82 1.10
CA SER A 47 4.78 10.18 0.61
C SER A 47 6.23 10.64 0.65
N ARG A 48 6.96 10.34 1.73
CA ARG A 48 8.39 10.60 1.83
C ARG A 48 9.20 9.76 0.85
N ALA A 49 8.86 8.48 0.70
CA ALA A 49 9.56 7.57 -0.20
C ALA A 49 9.36 7.94 -1.68
N CYS A 50 8.15 8.38 -2.05
CA CYS A 50 7.80 8.69 -3.44
C CYS A 50 8.11 10.14 -3.83
N PHE A 51 7.88 11.08 -2.91
CA PHE A 51 7.90 12.52 -3.20
C PHE A 51 8.97 13.30 -2.43
N GLY A 52 9.86 12.64 -1.68
CA GLY A 52 11.04 13.27 -1.09
C GLY A 52 10.72 14.54 -0.28
N SER A 53 11.36 15.66 -0.60
CA SER A 53 11.10 16.96 0.04
C SER A 53 9.69 17.51 -0.17
N SER A 54 8.95 17.01 -1.17
CA SER A 54 7.55 17.36 -1.44
C SER A 54 6.54 16.44 -0.73
N TYR A 55 6.96 15.70 0.31
CA TYR A 55 6.11 14.72 1.00
C TYR A 55 4.77 15.29 1.49
N ALA A 56 4.71 16.54 1.94
CA ALA A 56 3.44 17.17 2.37
C ALA A 56 2.40 17.25 1.23
N HIS A 57 2.84 17.45 -0.01
CA HIS A 57 1.95 17.38 -1.17
C HIS A 57 1.62 15.92 -1.53
N GLY A 58 2.58 15.01 -1.36
CA GLY A 58 2.38 13.56 -1.52
C GLY A 58 1.31 13.00 -0.58
N GLU A 59 1.30 13.44 0.67
CA GLU A 59 0.34 12.99 1.69
C GLU A 59 -1.08 13.38 1.30
N GLN A 60 -1.28 14.61 0.83
CA GLN A 60 -2.56 15.06 0.30
C GLN A 60 -2.99 14.26 -0.94
N ILE A 61 -2.05 13.88 -1.83
CA ILE A 61 -2.35 13.01 -2.97
C ILE A 61 -2.82 11.64 -2.48
N PHE A 62 -2.13 11.06 -1.50
CA PHE A 62 -2.47 9.75 -0.96
C PHE A 62 -3.84 9.72 -0.28
N LEU A 63 -4.17 10.75 0.52
CA LEU A 63 -5.51 10.89 1.13
C LEU A 63 -6.62 11.01 0.07
N LYS A 64 -6.36 11.76 -1.02
CA LYS A 64 -7.30 11.85 -2.15
C LYS A 64 -7.44 10.52 -2.89
N LEU A 65 -6.35 9.75 -3.04
CA LEU A 65 -6.37 8.41 -3.63
C LEU A 65 -7.19 7.42 -2.79
N GLN A 66 -7.04 7.44 -1.46
CA GLN A 66 -7.89 6.63 -0.57
C GLN A 66 -9.37 7.01 -0.69
N THR A 67 -9.65 8.32 -0.75
CA THR A 67 -11.02 8.82 -0.97
C THR A 67 -11.56 8.34 -2.31
N LEU A 68 -10.76 8.41 -3.38
CA LEU A 68 -11.11 7.92 -4.71
C LEU A 68 -11.43 6.42 -4.67
N GLN A 69 -10.60 5.60 -4.01
CA GLN A 69 -10.85 4.17 -3.84
C GLN A 69 -12.17 3.88 -3.10
N MET A 70 -12.44 4.59 -1.99
CA MET A 70 -13.69 4.44 -1.24
C MET A 70 -14.93 4.84 -2.03
N VAL A 71 -14.80 5.79 -2.96
CA VAL A 71 -15.89 6.16 -3.86
C VAL A 71 -16.02 5.05 -4.92
N MET A 72 -14.93 4.66 -5.57
CA MET A 72 -14.95 3.61 -6.61
C MET A 72 -15.48 2.26 -6.12
N SER A 73 -15.25 1.89 -4.86
CA SER A 73 -15.77 0.63 -4.29
C SER A 73 -17.29 0.56 -4.18
N LYS A 74 -17.99 1.70 -4.29
CA LYS A 74 -19.45 1.79 -4.28
C LYS A 74 -20.07 1.80 -5.67
N VAL A 75 -19.26 1.78 -6.73
CA VAL A 75 -19.75 1.68 -8.12
C VAL A 75 -20.20 0.24 -8.37
N PRO A 76 -21.44 0.01 -8.84
CA PRO A 76 -21.86 -1.31 -9.28
C PRO A 76 -20.97 -1.81 -10.41
N THR A 77 -20.25 -2.91 -10.17
CA THR A 77 -19.47 -3.61 -11.19
C THR A 77 -20.43 -4.42 -12.09
N GLY A 78 -20.12 -4.54 -13.38
CA GLY A 78 -20.85 -5.43 -14.30
C GLY A 78 -21.91 -4.78 -15.19
N VAL A 79 -22.18 -3.47 -15.09
CA VAL A 79 -23.01 -2.74 -16.06
C VAL A 79 -22.12 -1.92 -17.00
N PRO A 80 -21.96 -2.33 -18.28
CA PRO A 80 -21.19 -1.56 -19.25
C PRO A 80 -21.71 -0.12 -19.37
N GLY A 81 -20.80 0.84 -19.42
CA GLY A 81 -21.13 2.26 -19.62
C GLY A 81 -21.60 3.03 -18.39
N LEU A 82 -21.93 2.37 -17.26
CA LEU A 82 -22.38 3.05 -16.04
C LEU A 82 -21.32 4.04 -15.51
N ARG A 83 -20.03 3.72 -15.70
CA ARG A 83 -18.88 4.58 -15.35
C ARG A 83 -18.81 5.91 -16.13
N HIS A 84 -19.52 6.01 -17.26
CA HIS A 84 -19.52 7.19 -18.13
C HIS A 84 -20.75 8.10 -17.92
N ILE A 85 -21.74 7.64 -17.15
CA ILE A 85 -22.95 8.41 -16.86
C ILE A 85 -22.58 9.54 -15.88
N PRO A 86 -23.00 10.80 -16.10
CA PRO A 86 -22.64 11.93 -15.24
C PRO A 86 -23.46 11.97 -13.93
N SER A 87 -23.53 10.85 -13.21
CA SER A 87 -24.12 10.73 -11.88
C SER A 87 -23.32 11.56 -10.86
N LYS A 88 -23.94 11.92 -9.72
CA LYS A 88 -23.22 12.61 -8.63
C LYS A 88 -21.97 11.83 -8.20
N HIS A 89 -22.07 10.51 -8.20
CA HIS A 89 -21.00 9.60 -7.85
C HIS A 89 -19.85 9.62 -8.87
N ASN A 90 -20.14 9.47 -10.15
CA ASN A 90 -19.11 9.48 -11.19
C ASN A 90 -18.46 10.86 -11.35
N ARG A 91 -19.23 11.94 -11.16
CA ARG A 91 -18.67 13.30 -11.13
C ARG A 91 -17.66 13.47 -9.99
N GLU A 92 -17.91 12.85 -8.85
CA GLU A 92 -16.95 12.86 -7.73
C GLU A 92 -15.66 12.11 -8.08
N ILE A 93 -15.77 10.92 -8.68
CA ILE A 93 -14.63 10.15 -9.19
C ILE A 93 -13.82 11.00 -10.18
N TRP A 94 -14.47 11.61 -11.18
CA TRP A 94 -13.79 12.44 -12.17
C TRP A 94 -13.14 13.69 -11.58
N ARG A 95 -13.78 14.31 -10.58
CA ARG A 95 -13.22 15.45 -9.85
C ARG A 95 -11.94 15.05 -9.12
N LEU A 96 -11.99 13.97 -8.34
CA LEU A 96 -10.84 13.47 -7.58
C LEU A 96 -9.70 13.06 -8.51
N ASP A 97 -9.98 12.34 -9.60
CA ASP A 97 -8.99 11.95 -10.62
C ASP A 97 -8.31 13.20 -11.22
N LYS A 98 -9.09 14.22 -11.60
CA LYS A 98 -8.56 15.47 -12.15
C LYS A 98 -7.70 16.23 -11.14
N GLU A 99 -8.13 16.29 -9.88
CA GLU A 99 -7.37 16.95 -8.80
C GLU A 99 -6.05 16.23 -8.51
N ILE A 100 -6.07 14.90 -8.39
CA ILE A 100 -4.87 14.07 -8.18
C ILE A 100 -3.88 14.28 -9.33
N LYS A 101 -4.34 14.19 -10.59
CA LYS A 101 -3.50 14.44 -11.77
C LYS A 101 -2.90 15.84 -11.76
N ALA A 102 -3.70 16.87 -11.43
CA ALA A 102 -3.21 18.24 -11.36
C ALA A 102 -2.14 18.44 -10.27
N MET A 103 -2.31 17.80 -9.10
CA MET A 103 -1.33 17.84 -8.02
C MET A 103 -0.02 17.15 -8.39
N ILE A 104 -0.08 15.95 -8.97
CA ILE A 104 1.10 15.23 -9.46
C ILE A 104 1.84 16.07 -10.50
N LEU A 105 1.12 16.62 -11.48
CA LEU A 105 1.72 17.48 -12.51
C LEU A 105 2.38 18.74 -11.93
N LYS A 106 1.80 19.33 -10.87
CA LYS A 106 2.40 20.48 -10.17
C LYS A 106 3.74 20.11 -9.54
N ILE A 107 3.83 18.95 -8.88
CA ILE A 107 5.09 18.47 -8.28
C ILE A 107 6.13 18.20 -9.37
N VAL A 108 5.75 17.50 -10.45
CA VAL A 108 6.65 17.19 -11.57
C VAL A 108 7.19 18.46 -12.22
N ARG A 109 6.34 19.48 -12.44
CA ARG A 109 6.77 20.76 -13.01
C ARG A 109 7.70 21.54 -12.08
N ALA A 110 7.42 21.58 -10.78
CA ALA A 110 8.27 22.26 -9.80
C ALA A 110 9.69 21.65 -9.77
N ARG A 111 9.79 20.33 -9.93
CA ARG A 111 11.05 19.58 -9.94
C ARG A 111 11.91 19.78 -11.18
N ARG A 112 11.31 20.09 -12.33
CA ARG A 112 12.10 20.45 -13.54
C ARG A 112 13.00 21.66 -13.32
N ASN A 113 12.69 22.48 -12.32
CA ASN A 113 13.40 23.72 -12.01
C ASN A 113 14.24 23.65 -10.71
N LEU A 114 14.29 22.49 -10.03
CA LEU A 114 14.93 22.33 -8.72
C LEU A 114 15.92 21.16 -8.71
N THR A 115 16.75 21.15 -7.67
CA THR A 115 17.86 20.23 -7.44
C THR A 115 17.43 18.76 -7.46
N TYR A 116 18.31 17.91 -8.00
CA TYR A 116 18.12 16.47 -8.17
C TYR A 116 18.00 15.74 -6.82
N GLU A 117 16.81 15.24 -6.50
CA GLU A 117 16.56 14.30 -5.38
C GLU A 117 16.35 12.88 -5.91
N LYS A 118 17.04 11.89 -5.32
CA LYS A 118 16.88 10.47 -5.68
C LYS A 118 15.69 9.84 -4.94
N ASP A 119 14.49 10.08 -5.43
CA ASP A 119 13.27 9.38 -4.99
C ASP A 119 12.61 8.62 -6.14
N LEU A 120 11.54 7.89 -5.83
CA LEU A 120 10.88 7.06 -6.83
C LEU A 120 10.29 7.87 -7.99
N LEU A 121 9.73 9.06 -7.71
CA LEU A 121 9.20 9.92 -8.77
C LEU A 121 10.32 10.33 -9.73
N GLN A 122 11.51 10.67 -9.21
CA GLN A 122 12.67 10.98 -10.05
C GLN A 122 13.14 9.76 -10.84
N LEU A 123 13.15 8.56 -10.25
CA LEU A 123 13.49 7.33 -10.97
C LEU A 123 12.52 7.05 -12.13
N ILE A 124 11.22 7.27 -11.94
CA ILE A 124 10.21 7.13 -13.00
C ILE A 124 10.43 8.18 -14.10
N LEU A 125 10.71 9.44 -13.73
CA LEU A 125 10.95 10.51 -14.69
C LEU A 125 12.24 10.28 -15.50
N ASP A 126 13.30 9.80 -14.85
CA ASP A 126 14.57 9.47 -15.50
C ASP A 126 14.42 8.27 -16.44
N ALA A 127 13.68 7.24 -16.01
CA ALA A 127 13.32 6.11 -16.87
C ALA A 127 12.53 6.58 -18.09
N ALA A 128 11.48 7.38 -17.92
CA ALA A 128 10.66 7.88 -19.01
C ALA A 128 11.47 8.69 -20.04
N LYS A 129 12.42 9.52 -19.60
CA LYS A 129 13.33 10.24 -20.52
C LYS A 129 14.25 9.30 -21.29
N SER A 130 14.78 8.27 -20.63
CA SER A 130 15.62 7.27 -21.31
C SER A 130 14.84 6.47 -22.36
N TYR A 131 13.52 6.30 -22.17
CA TYR A 131 12.62 5.71 -23.17
C TYR A 131 12.31 6.68 -24.31
N GLU A 132 12.22 8.00 -24.09
CA GLU A 132 12.05 8.98 -25.19
C GLU A 132 13.31 9.09 -26.07
N GLU A 133 14.50 8.82 -25.53
CA GLU A 133 15.77 8.77 -26.30
C GLU A 133 16.01 7.44 -27.02
N SER A 134 15.33 6.36 -26.63
CA SER A 134 15.35 5.08 -27.34
C SER A 134 14.06 4.92 -28.14
N ASP A 135 14.14 4.99 -29.47
CA ASP A 135 13.04 4.87 -30.45
C ASP A 135 12.21 3.57 -30.32
N CYS A 136 11.45 3.44 -29.23
CA CYS A 136 10.63 2.29 -28.87
C CYS A 136 9.26 2.79 -28.39
N ASP A 137 8.37 2.88 -29.38
CA ASP A 137 7.02 3.40 -29.36
C ASP A 137 6.00 2.57 -28.54
N GLN A 138 6.40 2.05 -27.38
CA GLN A 138 5.52 1.28 -26.49
C GLN A 138 5.83 1.54 -25.02
N LEU A 139 5.34 2.67 -24.50
CA LEU A 139 4.97 2.73 -23.07
C LEU A 139 3.69 1.90 -22.92
N PRO A 140 3.65 0.85 -22.07
CA PRO A 140 2.38 0.39 -21.56
C PRO A 140 1.80 1.55 -20.75
N ALA A 141 0.71 2.14 -21.23
CA ALA A 141 -0.02 3.24 -20.58
C ALA A 141 -0.68 2.82 -19.25
N ASP A 142 -0.22 1.73 -18.64
CA ASP A 142 -0.89 1.01 -17.56
C ASP A 142 0.05 0.73 -16.38
N ILE A 143 0.97 1.66 -16.09
CA ILE A 143 1.46 1.81 -14.71
C ILE A 143 0.31 2.45 -13.92
N SER A 144 -0.75 1.66 -13.72
CA SER A 144 -1.88 2.06 -12.91
C SER A 144 -1.36 2.40 -11.52
N ALA A 145 -1.63 3.63 -11.10
CA ALA A 145 -1.39 4.12 -9.74
C ALA A 145 -2.05 3.22 -8.67
N GLU A 146 -2.88 2.26 -9.07
CA GLU A 146 -3.44 1.20 -8.22
C GLU A 146 -2.39 0.28 -7.61
N THR A 147 -1.21 0.12 -8.23
CA THR A 147 -0.13 -0.70 -7.65
C THR A 147 0.60 0.01 -6.49
N PHE A 148 0.38 1.33 -6.33
CA PHE A 148 1.08 2.14 -5.33
C PHE A 148 0.41 2.18 -3.96
N ILE A 149 -0.77 1.56 -3.82
CA ILE A 149 -1.52 1.58 -2.57
C ILE A 149 -1.07 0.38 -1.75
N VAL A 150 0.02 0.59 -1.01
CA VAL A 150 0.44 -0.33 0.05
C VAL A 150 -0.68 -0.32 1.08
N ASP A 151 -1.42 -1.41 1.09
CA ASP A 151 -2.62 -1.56 1.92
C ASP A 151 -2.24 -1.57 3.41
N ASN A 152 -2.76 -0.58 4.13
CA ASN A 152 -2.65 -0.41 5.58
C ASN A 152 -3.35 -1.51 6.37
N CYS A 153 -4.30 -2.21 5.72
CA CYS A 153 -5.08 -3.28 6.32
C CYS A 153 -4.20 -4.39 6.91
N LYS A 154 -3.00 -4.62 6.34
CA LYS A 154 -2.06 -5.66 6.81
C LYS A 154 -1.64 -5.46 8.26
N THR A 155 -1.30 -4.22 8.62
CA THR A 155 -0.69 -3.92 9.92
C THR A 155 -1.74 -3.89 11.03
N SER A 156 -2.99 -3.49 10.73
CA SER A 156 -4.07 -3.52 11.70
C SER A 156 -4.47 -4.95 12.08
N TRP A 157 -4.62 -5.86 11.11
CA TRP A 157 -4.88 -7.28 11.39
C TRP A 157 -3.73 -7.92 12.19
N CYS A 158 -2.47 -7.59 11.85
CA CYS A 158 -1.31 -8.08 12.59
C CYS A 158 -1.35 -7.67 14.07
N LEU A 159 -1.62 -6.39 14.36
CA LEU A 159 -1.72 -5.91 15.74
C LEU A 159 -2.90 -6.53 16.48
N MET A 160 -4.04 -6.73 15.80
CA MET A 160 -5.19 -7.39 16.39
C MET A 160 -4.91 -8.87 16.71
N LEU A 161 -4.25 -9.60 15.81
CA LEU A 161 -3.81 -10.98 16.05
C LEU A 161 -2.81 -11.06 17.20
N LEU A 162 -1.83 -10.16 17.27
CA LEU A 162 -0.90 -10.12 18.39
C LEU A 162 -1.58 -9.83 19.73
N ALA A 163 -2.63 -8.99 19.74
CA ALA A 163 -3.44 -8.75 20.93
C ALA A 163 -4.26 -9.99 21.34
N ALA A 164 -4.77 -10.75 20.35
CA ALA A 164 -5.52 -11.98 20.58
C ALA A 164 -4.64 -13.19 20.96
N TYR A 165 -3.37 -13.21 20.54
CA TYR A 165 -2.41 -14.29 20.80
C TYR A 165 -1.16 -13.80 21.55
N PRO A 166 -1.24 -13.58 22.88
CA PRO A 166 -0.15 -13.00 23.68
C PRO A 166 1.15 -13.83 23.65
N GLU A 167 1.06 -15.13 23.43
CA GLU A 167 2.23 -16.00 23.29
C GLU A 167 3.10 -15.61 22.08
N TRP A 168 2.47 -15.26 20.96
CA TRP A 168 3.17 -14.82 19.75
C TRP A 168 3.67 -13.39 19.88
N GLN A 169 2.93 -12.54 20.60
CA GLN A 169 3.40 -11.21 20.99
C GLN A 169 4.67 -11.30 21.85
N ALA A 170 4.70 -12.18 22.84
CA ALA A 170 5.87 -12.38 23.70
C ALA A 170 7.08 -12.90 22.91
N ARG A 171 6.87 -13.86 21.99
CA ARG A 171 7.93 -14.38 21.10
C ARG A 171 8.49 -13.29 20.18
N GLY A 172 7.61 -12.51 19.53
CA GLY A 172 8.03 -11.39 18.69
C GLY A 172 8.81 -10.34 19.47
N ARG A 173 8.35 -10.00 20.69
CA ARG A 173 9.06 -9.06 21.57
C ARG A 173 10.44 -9.58 22.00
N ALA A 174 10.54 -10.87 22.33
CA ALA A 174 11.81 -11.49 22.69
C ALA A 174 12.81 -11.45 21.52
N GLU A 175 12.36 -11.75 20.29
CA GLU A 175 13.21 -11.62 19.09
C GLU A 175 13.68 -10.18 18.88
N VAL A 176 12.78 -9.19 19.01
CA VAL A 176 13.16 -7.78 18.85
C VAL A 176 14.22 -7.37 19.87
N LEU A 177 14.08 -7.76 21.14
CA LEU A 177 15.05 -7.45 22.18
C LEU A 177 16.41 -8.12 21.94
N ASP A 178 16.42 -9.37 21.47
CA ASP A 178 17.65 -10.11 21.15
C ASP A 178 18.37 -9.54 19.92
N VAL A 179 17.63 -9.23 18.85
CA VAL A 179 18.23 -8.82 17.57
C VAL A 179 18.57 -7.33 17.55
N CYS A 180 17.72 -6.45 18.10
CA CYS A 180 17.94 -5.00 18.10
C CYS A 180 18.70 -4.50 19.33
N GLY A 181 18.62 -5.19 20.47
CA GLY A 181 19.11 -4.64 21.74
C GLY A 181 18.47 -3.29 22.06
N SER A 182 19.29 -2.25 22.22
CA SER A 182 18.86 -0.87 22.44
C SER A 182 18.88 0.01 21.18
N GLU A 183 19.26 -0.54 20.03
CA GLU A 183 19.38 0.22 18.78
C GLU A 183 18.07 0.25 17.99
N LEU A 184 17.91 1.28 17.16
CA LEU A 184 16.79 1.34 16.22
C LEU A 184 17.01 0.32 15.07
N PRO A 185 15.93 -0.29 14.53
CA PRO A 185 16.05 -1.26 13.45
C PRO A 185 16.71 -0.66 12.20
N ASN A 186 17.59 -1.43 11.56
CA ASN A 186 18.19 -1.10 10.25
C ASN A 186 17.98 -2.25 9.25
N ASP A 187 18.39 -2.06 7.99
CA ASP A 187 18.15 -3.03 6.91
C ASP A 187 18.79 -4.41 7.16
N ALA A 188 19.94 -4.46 7.86
CA ALA A 188 20.59 -5.71 8.20
C ALA A 188 19.90 -6.42 9.37
N ILE A 189 19.45 -5.66 10.37
CA ILE A 189 18.69 -6.15 11.53
C ILE A 189 17.36 -6.77 11.09
N LEU A 190 16.61 -6.10 10.22
CA LEU A 190 15.30 -6.58 9.75
C LEU A 190 15.37 -7.96 9.09
N ARG A 191 16.46 -8.26 8.36
CA ARG A 191 16.66 -9.57 7.72
C ARG A 191 16.87 -10.72 8.70
N ARG A 192 17.20 -10.42 9.96
CA ARG A 192 17.41 -11.42 11.02
C ARG A 192 16.13 -11.73 11.81
N MET A 193 15.07 -10.95 11.64
CA MET A 193 13.80 -11.08 12.38
C MET A 193 12.89 -12.15 11.77
N LYS A 194 13.17 -13.42 12.07
CA LYS A 194 12.46 -14.57 11.51
C LYS A 194 11.05 -14.69 12.09
N VAL A 195 10.89 -14.51 13.40
CA VAL A 195 9.60 -14.63 14.11
C VAL A 195 8.65 -13.53 13.65
N LEU A 196 9.09 -12.28 13.57
CA LEU A 196 8.26 -11.20 13.01
C LEU A 196 7.89 -11.47 11.55
N THR A 197 8.82 -11.99 10.76
CA THR A 197 8.53 -12.38 9.37
C THR A 197 7.45 -13.48 9.32
N MET A 198 7.52 -14.49 10.19
CA MET A 198 6.48 -15.52 10.30
C MET A 198 5.11 -14.93 10.69
N ILE A 199 5.08 -14.04 11.68
CA ILE A 199 3.83 -13.36 12.11
C ILE A 199 3.19 -12.58 10.95
N ILE A 200 4.01 -11.84 10.19
CA ILE A 200 3.53 -11.09 9.02
C ILE A 200 2.98 -12.05 7.96
N HIS A 201 3.70 -13.14 7.66
CA HIS A 201 3.24 -14.13 6.68
C HIS A 201 1.94 -14.81 7.10
N GLU A 202 1.81 -15.19 8.38
CA GLU A 202 0.59 -15.80 8.90
C GLU A 202 -0.59 -14.82 8.86
N THR A 203 -0.35 -13.55 9.18
CA THR A 203 -1.37 -12.49 9.03
C THR A 203 -1.84 -12.37 7.58
N LEU A 204 -0.92 -12.41 6.61
CA LEU A 204 -1.26 -12.34 5.18
C LEU A 204 -1.90 -13.63 4.65
N CYS A 205 -1.61 -14.77 5.27
CA CYS A 205 -2.27 -16.04 4.99
C CYS A 205 -3.75 -15.96 5.36
N LEU A 206 -4.04 -15.51 6.59
CA LEU A 206 -5.39 -15.40 7.13
C LEU A 206 -6.18 -14.23 6.52
N TYR A 207 -5.55 -13.06 6.38
CA TYR A 207 -6.16 -11.80 5.96
C TYR A 207 -5.36 -11.17 4.81
N PRO A 208 -5.42 -11.74 3.60
CA PRO A 208 -4.76 -11.16 2.44
C PRO A 208 -5.44 -9.83 2.06
N PRO A 209 -4.67 -8.79 1.68
CA PRO A 209 -5.18 -7.49 1.21
C PRO A 209 -6.13 -7.58 0.01
N VAL A 210 -5.86 -8.55 -0.86
CA VAL A 210 -6.60 -8.77 -2.10
C VAL A 210 -7.35 -10.09 -1.95
N ALA A 211 -8.68 -10.03 -2.00
CA ALA A 211 -9.52 -11.22 -1.87
C ALA A 211 -9.56 -12.06 -3.16
N PHE A 212 -9.56 -11.38 -4.31
CA PHE A 212 -9.65 -12.04 -5.62
C PHE A 212 -8.66 -11.44 -6.60
N VAL A 213 -8.06 -12.30 -7.41
CA VAL A 213 -7.34 -11.90 -8.61
C VAL A 213 -8.17 -12.30 -9.81
N VAL A 214 -8.55 -11.34 -10.64
CA VAL A 214 -9.35 -11.57 -11.85
C VAL A 214 -8.45 -11.65 -13.07
N ARG A 215 -8.73 -12.59 -13.96
CA ARG A 215 -8.07 -12.76 -15.27
C ARG A 215 -9.12 -12.95 -16.35
N GLU A 216 -8.94 -12.33 -17.51
CA GLU A 216 -9.80 -12.56 -18.67
C GLU A 216 -9.14 -13.59 -19.61
N ALA A 217 -9.90 -14.59 -20.05
CA ALA A 217 -9.45 -15.53 -21.07
C ALA A 217 -9.35 -14.83 -22.43
N LEU A 218 -8.13 -14.59 -22.92
CA LEU A 218 -7.90 -13.88 -24.19
C LEU A 218 -8.21 -14.74 -25.44
N GLN A 219 -8.31 -16.06 -25.24
CA GLN A 219 -8.66 -17.06 -26.24
C GLN A 219 -9.38 -18.22 -25.54
N ASP A 220 -9.93 -19.14 -26.31
CA ASP A 220 -10.53 -20.36 -25.74
C ASP A 220 -9.44 -21.22 -25.09
N ILE A 221 -9.67 -21.66 -23.85
CA ILE A 221 -8.74 -22.45 -23.04
C ILE A 221 -9.44 -23.74 -22.64
N SER A 222 -8.82 -24.88 -22.94
CA SER A 222 -9.20 -26.16 -22.36
C SER A 222 -8.32 -26.44 -21.14
N PHE A 223 -8.92 -26.48 -19.95
CA PHE A 223 -8.23 -26.81 -18.71
C PHE A 223 -8.87 -28.04 -18.06
N LYS A 224 -8.13 -29.15 -18.04
CA LYS A 224 -8.63 -30.46 -17.61
C LYS A 224 -9.89 -30.86 -18.39
N ARG A 225 -11.06 -30.86 -17.74
CA ARG A 225 -12.38 -31.20 -18.34
C ARG A 225 -13.29 -29.97 -18.46
N ILE A 226 -12.73 -28.78 -18.33
CA ILE A 226 -13.46 -27.52 -18.36
C ILE A 226 -12.98 -26.73 -19.58
N GLU A 227 -13.92 -26.31 -20.41
CA GLU A 227 -13.68 -25.37 -21.50
C GLU A 227 -14.03 -23.96 -21.04
N ILE A 228 -13.09 -23.04 -21.19
CA ILE A 228 -13.23 -21.64 -20.83
C ILE A 228 -13.17 -20.85 -22.13
N LEU A 229 -14.29 -20.21 -22.48
CA LEU A 229 -14.38 -19.43 -23.72
C LEU A 229 -13.65 -18.10 -23.60
N LYS A 230 -13.17 -17.58 -24.73
CA LYS A 230 -12.64 -16.23 -24.85
C LYS A 230 -13.62 -15.20 -24.27
N GLY A 231 -13.08 -14.24 -23.50
CA GLY A 231 -13.83 -13.19 -22.81
C GLY A 231 -14.39 -13.61 -21.45
N THR A 232 -14.19 -14.86 -21.02
CA THR A 232 -14.61 -15.31 -19.69
C THR A 232 -13.66 -14.79 -18.62
N ASN A 233 -14.21 -14.19 -17.56
CA ASN A 233 -13.44 -13.82 -16.37
C ASN A 233 -13.26 -15.04 -15.45
N ILE A 234 -12.01 -15.26 -15.05
CA ILE A 234 -11.58 -16.28 -14.10
C ILE A 234 -11.20 -15.55 -12.82
N GLU A 235 -11.93 -15.82 -11.75
CA GLU A 235 -11.67 -15.26 -10.42
C GLU A 235 -10.91 -16.27 -9.57
N ILE A 236 -9.76 -15.85 -9.03
CA ILE A 236 -8.92 -16.68 -8.18
C ILE A 236 -9.07 -16.18 -6.73
N PRO A 237 -9.77 -16.94 -5.85
CA PRO A 237 -9.98 -16.52 -4.47
C PRO A 237 -8.74 -16.77 -3.59
N ILE A 238 -8.01 -15.72 -3.26
CA ILE A 238 -6.76 -15.82 -2.49
C ILE A 238 -6.98 -16.37 -1.06
N PRO A 239 -7.91 -15.84 -0.24
CA PRO A 239 -8.06 -16.31 1.14
C PRO A 239 -8.47 -17.78 1.22
N ILE A 240 -9.31 -18.24 0.29
CA ILE A 240 -9.75 -19.63 0.25
C ILE A 240 -8.56 -20.54 -0.07
N LEU A 241 -7.73 -20.17 -1.05
CA LEU A 241 -6.54 -20.92 -1.42
C LEU A 241 -5.53 -20.99 -0.27
N HIS A 242 -5.31 -19.90 0.44
CA HIS A 242 -4.40 -19.85 1.60
C HIS A 242 -4.88 -20.72 2.78
N GLN A 243 -6.19 -20.97 2.91
CA GLN A 243 -6.77 -21.72 4.02
C GLN A 243 -7.07 -23.19 3.66
N GLN A 244 -6.67 -23.67 2.47
CA GLN A 244 -6.86 -25.07 2.09
C GLN A 244 -5.83 -25.95 2.79
N PRO A 245 -6.23 -26.93 3.63
CA PRO A 245 -5.29 -27.75 4.39
C PRO A 245 -4.42 -28.69 3.53
N GLU A 246 -4.78 -28.87 2.26
CA GLU A 246 -4.13 -29.79 1.32
C GLU A 246 -3.00 -29.12 0.50
N LEU A 247 -2.80 -27.81 0.67
CA LEU A 247 -1.76 -27.00 0.03
C LEU A 247 -0.71 -26.55 1.06
#